data_AF-A0A5H2YEJ0-F1
#
_entry.id   AF-A0A5H2YEJ0-F1
#
_cell.length_a   1.000
_cell.length_b   1.000
_cell.length_c   1.000
_cell.angle_alpha   90.00
_cell.angle_beta   90.00
_cell.angle_gamma   90.00
#
_symmetry.space_group_name_H-M   'P 1'
#
loop_
_entity.id
_entity.type
_entity.pdbx_description
1 polymer ?
#
loop_
_entity_poly.entity_id
_entity_poly.type
_entity_poly.pdbx_seq_one_letter_code
_entity_poly.pdbx_strand_id
1 'polypeptide(L)'
;MIEKTISRTRAVGAATLTATVSPCSWMYPGYGLQIQIQLAPNGGTAFLHSKGKAFADATEADIDAMLESVKLVQCSRCGNLAFDPETVSTNRAGKCETCFMGDLDKELDAARKKDADKLKRADARMKTKGMTHRVDAWVHPAAGGDDYLVSLYVNGEPTKSLIQKELKKLKSSVLDDYTIQAL
;
A
#
# COMPACT_ATOMS: atom_id res chain seq x y z
N MET A 1 21.23 12.64 22.62
CA MET A 1 20.69 11.49 21.88
C MET A 1 19.19 11.53 22.02
N ILE A 2 18.45 11.46 20.92
CA ILE A 2 16.99 11.48 20.95
C ILE A 2 16.41 10.16 21.50
N GLU A 3 15.35 10.28 22.29
CA GLU A 3 14.55 9.12 22.70
C GLU A 3 13.74 8.59 21.52
N LYS A 4 13.62 7.27 21.42
CA LYS A 4 12.87 6.59 20.35
C LYS A 4 11.36 6.89 20.37
N THR A 5 10.86 7.37 21.51
CA THR A 5 9.43 7.60 21.79
C THR A 5 9.07 9.09 21.83
N ILE A 6 10.00 9.97 21.45
CA ILE A 6 9.74 11.41 21.46
C ILE A 6 8.60 11.77 20.50
N SER A 7 7.74 12.65 20.99
CA SER A 7 6.66 13.27 20.23
C SER A 7 6.75 14.79 20.36
N ARG A 8 6.55 15.50 19.25
CA ARG A 8 6.58 16.96 19.17
C ARG A 8 5.35 17.45 18.44
N THR A 9 4.77 18.55 18.88
CA THR A 9 3.55 19.10 18.29
C THR A 9 3.73 20.56 17.96
N ARG A 10 3.22 20.98 16.80
CA ARG A 10 3.22 22.37 16.33
C ARG A 10 1.83 22.75 15.81
N ALA A 11 1.29 23.86 16.30
CA ALA A 11 0.07 24.44 15.75
C ALA A 11 0.38 25.26 14.48
N VAL A 12 -0.45 25.13 13.46
CA VAL A 12 -0.38 25.90 12.21
C VAL A 12 -1.79 26.40 11.88
N GLY A 13 -2.09 27.63 12.33
CA GLY A 13 -3.46 28.16 12.29
C GLY A 13 -4.41 27.29 13.12
N ALA A 14 -5.48 26.79 12.49
CA ALA A 14 -6.44 25.88 13.12
C ALA A 14 -6.03 24.39 13.04
N ALA A 15 -4.90 24.06 12.41
CA ALA A 15 -4.39 22.71 12.32
C ALA A 15 -3.30 22.43 13.34
N THR A 16 -3.09 21.15 13.59
CA THR A 16 -2.03 20.64 14.46
C THR A 16 -1.19 19.63 13.69
N LEU A 17 0.12 19.80 13.74
CA LEU A 17 1.10 18.84 13.26
C LEU A 17 1.72 18.11 14.45
N THR A 18 1.73 16.78 14.42
CA THR A 18 2.40 15.96 15.42
C THR A 18 3.49 15.14 14.75
N ALA A 19 4.73 15.31 15.20
CA ALA A 19 5.90 14.56 14.77
C ALA A 19 6.27 13.47 15.77
N THR A 20 6.58 12.28 15.26
CA THR A 20 7.21 11.19 16.01
C THR A 20 8.40 10.65 15.23
N VAL A 21 9.41 10.13 15.92
CA VAL A 21 10.58 9.57 15.22
C VAL A 21 10.22 8.21 14.63
N SER A 22 10.55 8.02 13.35
CA SER A 22 10.31 6.78 12.63
C SER A 22 11.28 5.68 13.09
N PRO A 23 10.81 4.45 13.35
CA PRO A 23 11.68 3.32 13.68
C PRO A 23 12.77 3.03 12.63
N CYS A 24 12.52 3.41 11.37
CA CYS A 24 13.49 3.26 10.30
C CYS A 24 14.85 3.93 10.62
N SER A 25 14.86 4.98 11.44
CA SER A 25 16.07 5.69 11.82
C SER A 25 17.08 4.87 12.62
N TRP A 26 16.64 3.84 13.33
CA TRP A 26 17.53 2.94 14.09
C TRP A 26 17.43 1.48 13.65
N MET A 27 16.37 1.08 12.93
CA MET A 27 16.25 -0.27 12.37
C MET A 27 17.17 -0.48 11.17
N TYR A 28 17.46 0.58 10.40
CA TYR A 28 18.26 0.49 9.19
C TYR A 28 19.54 1.33 9.34
N PRO A 29 20.72 0.70 9.51
CA PRO A 29 21.98 1.41 9.58
C PRO A 29 22.21 2.32 8.36
N GLY A 30 22.66 3.55 8.59
CA GLY A 30 22.89 4.54 7.53
C GLY A 30 21.62 5.16 6.93
N TYR A 31 20.44 4.82 7.43
CA TYR A 31 19.18 5.40 6.93
C TYR A 31 19.07 6.89 7.27
N GLY A 32 19.55 7.32 8.45
CA GLY A 32 19.47 8.71 8.92
C GLY A 32 18.19 9.01 9.71
N LEU A 33 18.02 10.27 10.11
CA LEU A 33 16.89 10.73 10.92
C LEU A 33 15.64 10.91 10.06
N GLN A 34 14.56 10.23 10.42
CA GLN A 34 13.26 10.34 9.78
C GLN A 34 12.20 10.56 10.84
N ILE A 35 11.30 11.51 10.59
CA ILE A 35 10.12 11.73 11.43
C ILE A 35 8.87 11.43 10.62
N GLN A 36 7.89 10.81 11.26
CA GLN A 36 6.51 10.75 10.78
C GLN A 36 5.80 12.01 11.27
N ILE A 37 5.09 12.70 10.39
CA ILE A 37 4.24 13.83 10.72
C ILE A 37 2.77 13.51 10.45
N GLN A 38 1.91 13.83 11.42
CA GLN A 38 0.47 13.70 11.34
C GLN A 38 -0.18 15.07 11.34
N LEU A 39 -1.10 15.31 10.40
CA LEU A 39 -1.89 16.53 10.27
C LEU A 39 -3.31 16.30 10.79
N ALA A 40 -3.69 17.05 11.82
CA ALA A 40 -5.05 17.11 12.35
C ALA A 40 -5.72 18.46 12.01
N PRO A 41 -7.04 18.49 11.79
CA PRO A 41 -7.99 17.37 11.92
C PRO A 41 -8.09 16.48 10.66
N ASN A 42 -7.49 16.86 9.54
CA ASN A 42 -7.75 16.24 8.23
C ASN A 42 -7.03 14.90 7.97
N GLY A 43 -6.43 14.29 8.99
CA GLY A 43 -5.99 12.89 8.99
C GLY A 43 -4.72 12.55 8.18
N GLY A 44 -4.02 13.54 7.62
CA GLY A 44 -2.88 13.31 6.72
C GLY A 44 -1.60 12.82 7.40
N THR A 45 -0.99 11.71 6.95
CA THR A 45 0.37 11.30 7.39
C THR A 45 1.43 11.54 6.31
N ALA A 46 2.62 12.01 6.68
CA ALA A 46 3.78 12.05 5.79
C ALA A 46 5.08 11.77 6.54
N PHE A 47 6.19 11.58 5.82
CA PHE A 47 7.50 11.34 6.40
C PHE A 47 8.51 12.38 5.92
N LEU A 48 9.26 12.97 6.84
CA LEU A 48 10.39 13.84 6.52
C LEU A 48 11.68 13.10 6.82
N HIS A 49 12.64 13.17 5.90
CA HIS A 49 13.86 12.38 5.97
C HIS A 49 15.11 13.24 5.82
N SER A 50 15.88 13.33 6.91
CA SER A 50 17.22 13.90 6.92
C SER A 50 18.26 12.78 6.83
N LYS A 51 18.59 12.38 5.59
CA LYS A 51 19.57 11.31 5.32
C LYS A 51 20.98 11.62 5.85
N GLY A 52 21.37 12.90 5.84
CA GLY A 52 22.68 13.35 6.32
C GLY A 52 22.82 13.39 7.84
N LYS A 53 21.72 13.21 8.60
CA LYS A 53 21.73 13.21 10.05
C LYS A 53 21.63 11.79 10.57
N ALA A 54 22.69 11.25 11.16
CA ALA A 54 22.61 9.96 11.83
C ALA A 54 21.70 10.04 13.08
N PHE A 55 20.94 8.99 13.37
CA PHE A 55 20.06 8.94 14.55
C PHE A 55 20.83 9.08 15.87
N ALA A 56 22.04 8.51 15.94
CA ALA A 56 22.88 8.59 17.14
C ALA A 56 23.28 10.02 17.51
N ASP A 57 23.46 10.87 16.50
CA ASP A 57 23.88 12.27 16.64
C ASP A 57 22.70 13.26 16.59
N ALA A 58 21.49 12.75 16.37
CA ALA A 58 20.30 13.56 16.32
C ALA A 58 19.94 14.09 17.71
N THR A 59 19.40 15.30 17.70
CA THR A 59 18.90 16.04 18.85
C THR A 59 17.42 16.34 18.68
N GLU A 60 16.75 16.72 19.75
CA GLU A 60 15.36 17.16 19.68
C GLU A 60 15.22 18.44 18.83
N ALA A 61 16.22 19.31 18.84
CA ALA A 61 16.27 20.49 17.98
C ALA A 61 16.29 20.14 16.49
N ASP A 62 16.91 19.01 16.10
CA ASP A 62 16.85 18.53 14.72
C ASP A 62 15.41 18.13 14.35
N ILE A 63 14.66 17.51 15.28
CA ILE A 63 13.24 17.14 15.10
C ILE A 63 12.39 18.40 14.97
N ASP A 64 12.59 19.37 15.85
CA ASP A 64 11.85 20.64 15.83
C ASP A 64 12.13 21.40 14.53
N ALA A 65 13.38 21.45 14.06
CA ALA A 65 13.73 22.07 12.78
C ALA A 65 13.07 21.36 11.59
N MET A 66 13.06 20.02 11.59
CA MET A 66 12.35 19.26 10.55
C MET A 66 10.85 19.55 10.59
N LEU A 67 10.22 19.54 11.76
CA LEU A 67 8.81 19.87 11.92
C LEU A 67 8.51 21.31 11.49
N GLU A 68 9.41 22.25 11.78
CA GLU A 68 9.25 23.65 11.43
C GLU A 68 9.28 23.88 9.92
N SER A 69 10.06 23.09 9.19
CA SER A 69 10.16 23.16 7.72
C SER A 69 8.86 22.82 6.98
N VAL A 70 7.92 22.13 7.64
CA VAL A 70 6.67 21.67 7.03
C VAL A 70 5.77 22.85 6.72
N LYS A 71 5.30 22.97 5.47
CA LYS A 71 4.26 23.93 5.10
C LYS A 71 2.96 23.23 4.78
N LEU A 72 1.87 23.99 4.91
CA LEU A 72 0.52 23.55 4.57
C LEU A 72 -0.04 24.47 3.47
N VAL A 73 -0.79 23.87 2.55
CA VAL A 73 -1.54 24.55 1.51
C VAL A 73 -3.02 24.19 1.60
N GLN A 74 -3.87 24.98 0.95
CA GLN A 74 -5.27 24.61 0.79
C GLN A 74 -5.41 23.52 -0.26
N CYS A 75 -6.18 22.49 0.07
CA CYS A 75 -6.52 21.43 -0.86
C CYS A 75 -7.28 22.02 -2.05
N SER A 76 -6.78 21.75 -3.25
CA SER A 76 -7.35 22.21 -4.53
C SER A 76 -8.79 21.77 -4.81
N ARG A 77 -9.33 20.82 -4.03
CA ARG A 77 -10.68 20.26 -4.22
C ARG A 77 -11.70 20.70 -3.19
N CYS A 78 -11.31 20.87 -1.92
CA CYS A 78 -12.26 21.13 -0.83
C CYS A 78 -11.83 22.25 0.12
N GLY A 79 -10.67 22.89 -0.09
CA GLY A 79 -10.18 23.98 0.75
C GLY A 79 -9.58 23.56 2.10
N ASN A 80 -9.74 22.30 2.53
CA ASN A 80 -9.09 21.76 3.73
C ASN A 80 -7.56 21.84 3.65
N LEU A 81 -6.90 22.00 4.79
CA LEU A 81 -5.44 21.99 4.83
C LEU A 81 -4.86 20.64 4.39
N ALA A 82 -3.79 20.73 3.60
CA ALA A 82 -3.01 19.62 3.07
C ALA A 82 -1.51 19.94 3.17
N PHE A 83 -0.67 18.91 3.08
CA PHE A 83 0.78 19.13 3.01
C PHE A 83 1.17 19.85 1.73
N ASP A 84 2.04 20.85 1.88
CA ASP A 84 2.64 21.55 0.75
C ASP A 84 3.66 20.63 0.04
N PRO A 85 3.46 20.28 -1.24
CA PRO A 85 4.38 19.43 -1.98
C PRO A 85 5.78 20.03 -2.15
N GLU A 86 5.96 21.34 -1.99
CA GLU A 86 7.29 21.98 -2.03
C GLU A 86 8.14 21.69 -0.80
N THR A 87 7.51 21.37 0.33
CA THR A 87 8.22 21.11 1.61
C THR A 87 8.09 19.68 2.10
N VAL A 88 7.03 18.98 1.68
CA VAL A 88 6.78 17.60 2.05
C VAL A 88 6.58 16.78 0.78
N SER A 89 7.57 15.96 0.46
CA SER A 89 7.52 15.07 -0.70
C SER A 89 6.46 13.98 -0.48
N THR A 90 5.29 14.16 -1.11
CA THR A 90 4.20 13.19 -1.12
C THR A 90 3.66 13.04 -2.54
N ASN A 91 3.02 11.91 -2.83
CA ASN A 91 2.31 11.69 -4.08
C ASN A 91 0.90 12.35 -4.10
N ARG A 92 0.56 13.14 -3.08
CA ARG A 92 -0.78 13.75 -2.95
C ARG A 92 -0.94 15.04 -3.74
N ALA A 93 0.15 15.65 -4.21
CA ALA A 93 0.15 16.87 -5.01
C ALA A 93 -0.71 18.00 -4.42
N GLY A 94 -0.58 18.27 -3.11
CA GLY A 94 -1.34 19.30 -2.41
C GLY A 94 -2.80 18.95 -2.10
N LYS A 95 -3.24 17.71 -2.34
CA LYS A 95 -4.56 17.23 -1.90
C LYS A 95 -4.53 16.82 -0.42
N CYS A 96 -5.64 17.04 0.28
CA CYS A 96 -5.83 16.47 1.62
C CYS A 96 -6.03 14.95 1.53
N GLU A 97 -5.82 14.24 2.65
CA GLU A 97 -5.93 12.77 2.73
C GLU A 97 -7.26 12.27 2.15
N THR A 98 -8.38 12.86 2.59
CA THR A 98 -9.72 12.45 2.14
C THR A 98 -9.89 12.58 0.63
N CYS A 99 -9.45 13.68 0.04
CA CYS A 99 -9.58 13.89 -1.42
C CYS A 99 -8.65 12.98 -2.21
N PHE A 100 -7.43 12.75 -1.70
CA PHE A 100 -6.47 11.86 -2.32
C PHE A 100 -6.93 10.39 -2.28
N MET A 101 -7.35 9.90 -1.11
CA MET A 101 -7.89 8.55 -0.94
C MET A 101 -9.15 8.35 -1.77
N GLY A 102 -10.04 9.35 -1.83
CA GLY A 102 -11.23 9.27 -2.68
C GLY A 102 -10.94 9.21 -4.18
N ASP A 103 -9.77 9.64 -4.64
CA ASP A 103 -9.34 9.43 -6.03
C ASP A 103 -8.76 8.02 -6.22
N LEU A 104 -7.94 7.54 -5.28
CA LEU A 104 -7.43 6.16 -5.28
C LEU A 104 -8.55 5.12 -5.23
N ASP A 105 -9.58 5.34 -4.42
CA ASP A 105 -10.74 4.45 -4.33
C ASP A 105 -11.48 4.34 -5.67
N LYS A 106 -11.63 5.45 -6.39
CA LYS A 106 -12.24 5.45 -7.73
C LYS A 106 -11.39 4.69 -8.74
N GLU A 107 -10.06 4.87 -8.70
CA GLU A 107 -9.14 4.14 -9.56
C GLU A 107 -9.19 2.64 -9.26
N LEU A 108 -9.21 2.27 -7.98
CA LEU A 108 -9.34 0.90 -7.51
C LEU A 108 -10.67 0.26 -7.96
N ASP A 109 -11.79 0.97 -7.81
CA ASP A 109 -13.10 0.49 -8.24
C ASP A 109 -13.17 0.31 -9.76
N ALA A 110 -12.60 1.23 -10.53
CA ALA A 110 -12.51 1.11 -11.97
C ALA A 110 -11.65 -0.10 -12.39
N ALA A 111 -10.51 -0.31 -11.72
CA ALA A 111 -9.64 -1.46 -11.95
C ALA A 111 -10.35 -2.79 -11.63
N ARG A 112 -11.01 -2.87 -10.45
CA ARG A 112 -11.81 -4.03 -10.04
C ARG A 112 -12.89 -4.37 -11.04
N LYS A 113 -13.64 -3.37 -11.51
CA LYS A 113 -14.68 -3.56 -12.54
C LYS A 113 -14.08 -4.07 -13.84
N LYS A 114 -12.97 -3.50 -14.29
CA LYS A 114 -12.28 -3.92 -15.52
C LYS A 114 -11.79 -5.37 -15.43
N ASP A 115 -11.23 -5.76 -14.29
CA ASP A 115 -10.73 -7.13 -14.06
C ASP A 115 -11.89 -8.13 -13.95
N ALA A 116 -12.97 -7.78 -13.24
CA ALA A 116 -14.19 -8.59 -13.19
C ALA A 116 -14.80 -8.79 -14.59
N ASP A 117 -14.87 -7.74 -15.41
CA ASP A 117 -15.35 -7.83 -16.78
C ASP A 117 -14.44 -8.69 -17.67
N LYS A 118 -13.11 -8.58 -17.49
CA LYS A 118 -12.13 -9.43 -18.20
C LYS A 118 -12.29 -10.89 -17.82
N LEU A 119 -12.47 -11.17 -16.54
CA LEU A 119 -12.69 -12.52 -16.02
C LEU A 119 -14.00 -13.10 -16.55
N LYS A 120 -15.11 -12.35 -16.47
CA LYS A 120 -16.41 -12.75 -17.02
C LYS A 120 -16.35 -13.08 -18.52
N ARG A 121 -15.59 -12.30 -19.30
CA ARG A 121 -15.37 -12.59 -20.74
C ARG A 121 -14.54 -13.85 -20.95
N ALA A 122 -13.52 -14.07 -20.12
CA ALA A 122 -12.71 -15.29 -20.18
C ALA A 122 -13.55 -16.52 -19.83
N ASP A 123 -14.33 -16.45 -18.75
CA ASP A 123 -15.28 -17.49 -18.31
C ASP A 123 -16.26 -17.84 -19.42
N ALA A 124 -16.94 -16.83 -20.00
CA ALA A 124 -17.89 -17.04 -21.10
C ALA A 124 -17.23 -17.74 -22.30
N ARG A 125 -16.00 -17.35 -22.66
CA ARG A 125 -15.23 -17.99 -23.74
C ARG A 125 -14.82 -19.42 -23.41
N MET A 126 -14.52 -19.73 -22.16
CA MET A 126 -14.16 -21.09 -21.76
C MET A 126 -15.39 -21.99 -21.65
N LYS A 127 -16.53 -21.42 -21.25
CA LYS A 127 -17.83 -22.09 -21.28
C LYS A 127 -18.23 -22.52 -22.69
N THR A 128 -18.04 -21.67 -23.70
CA THR A 128 -18.31 -22.06 -25.11
C THR A 128 -17.35 -23.14 -25.63
N LYS A 129 -16.20 -23.33 -24.98
CA LYS A 129 -15.26 -24.44 -25.25
C LYS A 129 -15.57 -25.71 -24.43
N GLY A 130 -16.71 -25.75 -23.74
CA GLY A 130 -17.16 -26.91 -22.97
C GLY A 130 -16.54 -27.02 -21.58
N MET A 131 -15.88 -25.98 -21.07
CA MET A 131 -15.44 -25.97 -19.67
C MET A 131 -16.64 -25.68 -18.77
N THR A 132 -16.70 -26.33 -17.61
CA THR A 132 -17.82 -26.21 -16.66
C THR A 132 -17.40 -25.54 -15.36
N HIS A 133 -16.11 -25.55 -15.04
CA HIS A 133 -15.56 -24.96 -13.82
C HIS A 133 -14.28 -24.17 -14.08
N ARG A 134 -14.04 -23.16 -13.25
CA ARG A 134 -12.76 -22.48 -13.09
C ARG A 134 -12.23 -22.75 -11.69
N VAL A 135 -10.95 -23.06 -11.60
CA VAL A 135 -10.20 -23.16 -10.34
C VAL A 135 -9.23 -22.01 -10.30
N ASP A 136 -9.42 -21.08 -9.37
CA ASP A 136 -8.47 -20.01 -9.09
C ASP A 136 -7.57 -20.46 -7.95
N ALA A 137 -6.27 -20.61 -8.23
CA ALA A 137 -5.31 -21.17 -7.27
C ALA A 137 -4.11 -20.25 -7.11
N TRP A 138 -3.67 -20.07 -5.87
CA TRP A 138 -2.41 -19.41 -5.56
C TRP A 138 -1.26 -20.40 -5.69
N VAL A 139 -0.27 -20.02 -6.48
CA VAL A 139 0.98 -20.77 -6.62
C VAL A 139 2.00 -20.14 -5.71
N HIS A 140 2.57 -20.96 -4.82
CA HIS A 140 3.62 -20.58 -3.89
C HIS A 140 4.92 -21.26 -4.32
N PRO A 141 5.81 -20.58 -5.08
CA PRO A 141 6.95 -21.24 -5.70
C PRO A 141 7.87 -21.89 -4.67
N ALA A 142 8.11 -23.20 -4.79
CA ALA A 142 8.95 -23.95 -3.85
C ALA A 142 10.41 -23.47 -3.82
N ALA A 143 10.90 -22.84 -4.89
CA ALA A 143 12.24 -22.25 -4.96
C ALA A 143 12.34 -20.84 -4.36
N GLY A 144 11.25 -20.32 -3.78
CA GLY A 144 11.12 -18.92 -3.39
C GLY A 144 10.70 -18.02 -4.57
N GLY A 145 10.30 -16.80 -4.24
CA GLY A 145 9.76 -15.81 -5.19
C GLY A 145 8.38 -15.31 -4.75
N ASP A 146 7.76 -14.51 -5.61
CA ASP A 146 6.44 -13.95 -5.36
C ASP A 146 5.35 -14.98 -5.69
N ASP A 147 4.35 -15.05 -4.82
CA ASP A 147 3.14 -15.83 -5.05
C ASP A 147 2.36 -15.24 -6.23
N TYR A 148 1.73 -16.11 -7.03
CA TYR A 148 0.92 -15.67 -8.17
C TYR A 148 -0.34 -16.50 -8.36
N LEU A 149 -1.40 -15.84 -8.84
CA LEU A 149 -2.70 -16.46 -9.08
C LEU A 149 -2.75 -17.06 -10.50
N VAL A 150 -3.26 -18.29 -10.62
CA VAL A 150 -3.59 -18.92 -11.89
C VAL A 150 -5.06 -19.34 -11.94
N SER A 151 -5.68 -19.21 -13.11
CA SER A 151 -7.02 -19.75 -13.37
C SER A 151 -6.93 -20.98 -14.27
N LEU A 152 -7.27 -22.15 -13.73
CA LEU A 152 -7.36 -23.41 -14.45
C LEU A 152 -8.82 -23.65 -14.85
N TYR A 153 -9.08 -23.97 -16.12
CA TYR A 153 -10.43 -24.26 -16.59
C TYR A 153 -10.58 -25.77 -16.81
N VAL A 154 -11.65 -26.35 -16.26
CA VAL A 154 -11.87 -27.80 -16.23
C VAL A 154 -13.25 -28.12 -16.81
N ASN A 155 -13.31 -29.20 -17.59
CA ASN A 155 -14.55 -29.83 -18.03
C ASN A 155 -14.89 -30.96 -17.05
N GLY A 156 -16.06 -30.87 -16.41
CA GLY A 156 -16.49 -31.74 -15.32
C GLY A 156 -16.10 -31.21 -13.94
N GLU A 157 -16.55 -31.90 -12.89
CA GLU A 157 -16.27 -31.56 -11.50
C GLU A 157 -14.76 -31.64 -11.20
N PRO A 158 -14.09 -30.56 -10.77
CA PRO A 158 -12.67 -30.60 -10.48
C PRO A 158 -12.40 -31.47 -9.25
N THR A 159 -11.55 -32.47 -9.40
CA THR A 159 -11.13 -33.30 -8.25
C THR A 159 -9.93 -32.68 -7.55
N LYS A 160 -9.81 -32.88 -6.23
CA LYS A 160 -8.63 -32.45 -5.47
C LYS A 160 -7.33 -33.00 -6.06
N SER A 161 -7.33 -34.26 -6.50
CA SER A 161 -6.15 -34.89 -7.13
C SER A 161 -5.73 -34.20 -8.42
N LEU A 162 -6.69 -33.81 -9.27
CA LEU A 162 -6.42 -33.05 -10.49
C LEU A 162 -5.77 -31.70 -10.16
N ILE A 163 -6.36 -30.94 -9.24
CA ILE A 163 -5.87 -29.60 -8.88
C ILE A 163 -4.46 -29.70 -8.28
N GLN A 164 -4.24 -30.62 -7.34
CA GLN A 164 -2.91 -30.86 -6.76
C GLN A 164 -1.88 -31.27 -7.81
N LYS A 165 -2.27 -32.06 -8.82
CA LYS A 165 -1.38 -32.44 -9.92
C LYS A 165 -0.95 -31.22 -10.73
N GLU A 166 -1.88 -30.32 -11.07
CA GLU A 166 -1.57 -29.09 -11.80
C GLU A 166 -0.70 -28.15 -10.96
N LEU A 167 -1.00 -27.96 -9.68
CA LEU A 167 -0.19 -27.13 -8.77
C LEU A 167 1.24 -27.66 -8.59
N LYS A 168 1.42 -28.99 -8.53
CA LYS A 168 2.75 -29.61 -8.53
C LYS A 168 3.53 -29.33 -9.82
N LYS A 169 2.89 -29.33 -11.00
CA LYS A 169 3.55 -28.96 -12.26
C LYS A 169 4.00 -27.51 -12.27
N LEU A 170 3.23 -26.64 -11.62
CA LEU A 170 3.58 -25.22 -11.40
C LEU A 170 4.63 -25.03 -10.29
N LYS A 171 5.13 -26.13 -9.69
CA LYS A 171 6.11 -26.14 -8.60
C LYS A 171 5.64 -25.38 -7.36
N SER A 172 4.33 -25.41 -7.10
CA SER A 172 3.76 -24.87 -5.87
C SER A 172 4.15 -25.75 -4.67
N SER A 173 4.51 -25.13 -3.55
CA SER A 173 4.73 -25.78 -2.26
C SER A 173 3.42 -26.03 -1.50
N VAL A 174 2.42 -25.16 -1.69
CA VAL A 174 1.07 -25.29 -1.14
C VAL A 174 0.13 -25.78 -2.24
N LEU A 175 -0.70 -26.78 -1.95
CA LEU A 175 -1.49 -27.51 -2.94
C LEU A 175 -3.00 -27.46 -2.70
N ASP A 176 -3.44 -26.65 -1.74
CA ASP A 176 -4.81 -26.52 -1.29
C ASP A 176 -5.29 -25.06 -1.15
N ASP A 177 -4.46 -24.09 -1.54
CA ASP A 177 -4.87 -22.69 -1.66
C ASP A 177 -5.54 -22.45 -3.03
N TYR A 178 -6.82 -22.79 -3.10
CA TYR A 178 -7.62 -22.57 -4.29
C TYR A 178 -9.11 -22.41 -3.98
N THR A 179 -9.82 -21.79 -4.93
CA THR A 179 -11.29 -21.74 -4.96
C THR A 179 -11.80 -22.31 -6.28
N ILE A 180 -12.97 -22.95 -6.23
CA ILE A 180 -13.63 -23.53 -7.40
C ILE A 180 -14.90 -22.73 -7.66
N GLN A 181 -15.12 -22.35 -8.92
CA GLN A 181 -16.28 -21.62 -9.40
C GLN A 181 -16.91 -22.37 -10.57
N ALA A 182 -18.23 -22.52 -10.57
CA ALA A 182 -18.96 -22.99 -11.74
C ALA A 182 -19.08 -21.87 -12.79
N LEU A 183 -19.06 -22.24 -14.08
CA LEU A 183 -19.11 -21.32 -15.22
C LEU A 183 -20.51 -21.17 -15.83
#